data_AF-A0A535C699-F1
#
_entry.id   AF-A0A535C699-F1
#
_cell.length_a   1.000
_cell.length_b   1.000
_cell.length_c   1.000
_cell.angle_alpha   90.00
_cell.angle_beta   90.00
_cell.angle_gamma   90.00
#
_symmetry.space_group_name_H-M   'P 1'
#
loop_
_entity.id
_entity.type
_entity.pdbx_description
1 polymer ?
#
loop_
_entity_poly.entity_id
_entity_poly.type
_entity_poly.pdbx_seq_one_letter_code
_entity_poly.pdbx_strand_id
1 'polypeptide(L)'
;MRDIDPAFADSRTKPVDEDATAAIREWLAQVGCPVLVLAGEPRLGSNVDDAAEWTLKRSIKDLTVRRFPGTGHLLHGFRPEQYLENLEPFLRRLREAPVG
;
A
#
# COMPACT_ATOMS: atom_id res chain seq x y z
N MET A 1 4.53 -3.39 32.32
CA MET A 1 4.27 -3.95 30.98
C MET A 1 2.78 -4.25 30.96
N ARG A 2 1.98 -3.31 30.44
CA ARG A 2 0.51 -3.26 30.63
C ARG A 2 -0.17 -4.37 29.85
N ASP A 3 -1.21 -4.92 30.46
CA ASP A 3 -2.14 -5.91 29.94
C ASP A 3 -2.68 -5.48 28.56
N ILE A 4 -2.17 -6.11 27.50
CA ILE A 4 -2.76 -6.01 26.17
C ILE A 4 -3.93 -6.99 26.14
N ASP A 5 -5.12 -6.49 25.91
CA ASP A 5 -6.33 -7.29 25.77
C ASP A 5 -6.15 -8.31 24.61
N PRO A 6 -6.41 -9.61 24.82
CA PRO A 6 -6.25 -10.65 23.81
C PRO A 6 -6.99 -10.38 22.50
N ALA A 7 -8.10 -9.65 22.54
CA ALA A 7 -8.85 -9.25 21.34
C ALA A 7 -8.02 -8.36 20.39
N PHE A 8 -7.01 -7.65 20.92
CA PHE A 8 -6.10 -6.81 20.13
C PHE A 8 -4.82 -7.54 19.71
N ALA A 9 -4.54 -8.71 20.27
CA ALA A 9 -3.43 -9.58 19.83
C ALA A 9 -3.79 -10.39 18.56
N ASP A 10 -5.09 -10.54 18.28
CA ASP A 10 -5.65 -11.48 17.30
C ASP A 10 -5.59 -11.00 15.83
N SER A 11 -5.68 -9.69 15.57
CA SER A 11 -5.77 -9.20 14.17
C SER A 11 -4.53 -9.44 13.30
N ARG A 12 -3.36 -9.68 13.92
CA ARG A 12 -2.09 -9.95 13.22
C ARG A 12 -1.78 -11.43 13.03
N THR A 13 -2.54 -12.32 13.69
CA THR A 13 -2.30 -13.78 13.69
C THR A 13 -3.42 -14.57 13.02
N LYS A 14 -4.52 -13.91 12.64
CA LYS A 14 -5.56 -14.54 11.84
C LYS A 14 -4.96 -15.11 10.56
N PRO A 15 -5.16 -16.41 10.29
CA PRO A 15 -4.74 -17.00 9.04
C PRO A 15 -5.38 -16.22 7.90
N VAL A 16 -4.57 -15.94 6.89
CA VAL A 16 -5.03 -15.28 5.67
C VAL A 16 -6.04 -16.21 5.02
N ASP A 17 -7.27 -15.75 4.87
CA ASP A 17 -8.33 -16.46 4.17
C ASP A 17 -7.91 -16.63 2.69
N GLU A 18 -7.78 -17.87 2.25
CA GLU A 18 -7.33 -18.21 0.90
C GLU A 18 -8.34 -17.74 -0.16
N ASP A 19 -9.63 -17.82 0.14
CA ASP A 19 -10.70 -17.36 -0.75
C ASP A 19 -10.68 -15.84 -0.88
N ALA A 20 -10.48 -15.14 0.24
CA ALA A 20 -10.31 -13.69 0.24
C ALA A 20 -9.06 -13.26 -0.57
N THR A 21 -7.97 -14.04 -0.48
CA THR A 21 -6.73 -13.78 -1.23
C THR A 21 -6.93 -13.96 -2.73
N ALA A 22 -7.68 -14.98 -3.15
CA ALA A 22 -8.02 -15.19 -4.55
C ALA A 22 -8.89 -14.04 -5.10
N ALA A 23 -9.92 -13.64 -4.35
CA ALA A 23 -10.80 -12.53 -4.72
C ALA A 23 -10.04 -11.19 -4.85
N ILE A 24 -9.13 -10.88 -3.92
CA ILE A 24 -8.30 -9.67 -3.99
C ILE A 24 -7.44 -9.66 -5.26
N ARG A 25 -6.83 -10.79 -5.63
CA ARG A 25 -6.04 -10.87 -6.88
C ARG A 25 -6.87 -10.62 -8.12
N GLU A 26 -8.09 -11.15 -8.15
CA GLU A 26 -9.03 -10.91 -9.25
C GLU A 26 -9.41 -9.43 -9.34
N TRP A 27 -9.72 -8.78 -8.22
CA TRP A 27 -10.03 -7.35 -8.19
C TRP A 27 -8.85 -6.48 -8.60
N LEU A 28 -7.63 -6.82 -8.18
CA LEU A 28 -6.42 -6.09 -8.58
C LEU A 28 -6.21 -6.09 -10.09
N ALA A 29 -6.58 -7.18 -10.78
CA ALA A 29 -6.50 -7.26 -12.24
C ALA A 29 -7.53 -6.38 -12.97
N GLN A 30 -8.59 -5.95 -12.28
CA GLN A 30 -9.63 -5.07 -12.83
C GLN A 30 -9.27 -3.58 -12.67
N VAL A 31 -8.17 -3.26 -12.00
CA VAL A 31 -7.74 -1.86 -11.81
C VAL A 31 -7.24 -1.28 -13.13
N GLY A 32 -8.09 -0.49 -13.77
CA GLY A 32 -7.80 0.15 -15.06
C GLY A 32 -7.24 1.58 -14.98
N CYS A 33 -7.18 2.17 -13.78
CA CYS A 33 -6.68 3.52 -13.58
C CYS A 33 -5.20 3.53 -13.13
N PRO A 34 -4.49 4.66 -13.28
CA PRO A 34 -3.15 4.81 -12.73
C PRO A 34 -3.15 4.74 -11.19
N VAL A 35 -2.18 4.04 -10.62
CA VAL A 35 -2.06 3.82 -9.17
C VAL A 35 -0.71 4.27 -8.63
N LEU A 36 -0.72 5.00 -7.53
CA LEU A 36 0.45 5.29 -6.71
C LEU A 36 0.35 4.56 -5.38
N VAL A 37 1.36 3.76 -5.05
CA VAL A 37 1.52 3.10 -3.76
C VAL A 37 2.68 3.74 -3.02
N LEU A 38 2.39 4.33 -1.86
CA LEU A 38 3.39 4.86 -0.94
C LEU A 38 3.55 3.85 0.20
N ALA A 39 4.68 3.16 0.26
CA ALA A 39 4.88 2.02 1.14
C ALA A 39 6.02 2.25 2.13
N GLY A 40 5.70 2.25 3.42
CA GLY A 40 6.68 2.18 4.49
C GLY A 40 7.25 0.76 4.65
N GLU A 41 7.93 0.53 5.76
CA GLU A 41 8.57 -0.74 6.08
C GLU A 41 7.62 -1.69 6.85
N PRO A 42 7.49 -2.97 6.43
CA PRO A 42 6.61 -3.93 7.10
C PRO A 42 6.90 -4.10 8.59
N ARG A 43 8.19 -4.14 8.96
CA ARG A 43 8.64 -4.23 10.36
C ARG A 43 8.19 -3.05 11.24
N LEU A 44 7.82 -1.92 10.64
CA LEU A 44 7.30 -0.73 11.31
C LEU A 44 5.77 -0.60 11.18
N GLY A 45 5.09 -1.64 10.67
CA GLY A 45 3.63 -1.68 10.53
C GLY A 45 3.08 -1.23 9.18
N SER A 46 3.90 -1.16 8.13
CA SER A 46 3.39 -1.05 6.75
C SER A 46 2.77 -2.37 6.30
N ASN A 47 1.70 -2.30 5.50
CA ASN A 47 1.02 -3.49 4.97
C ASN A 47 1.60 -4.01 3.65
N VAL A 48 2.49 -3.23 3.01
CA VAL A 48 3.08 -3.59 1.72
C VAL A 48 4.49 -4.11 1.96
N ASP A 49 4.63 -5.44 1.96
CA ASP A 49 5.93 -6.13 1.92
C ASP A 49 6.38 -6.39 0.47
N ASP A 50 7.43 -7.19 0.30
CA ASP A 50 7.99 -7.50 -1.02
C ASP A 50 7.06 -8.41 -1.84
N ALA A 51 6.35 -9.34 -1.19
CA ALA A 51 5.42 -10.25 -1.85
C ALA A 51 4.16 -9.51 -2.32
N ALA A 52 3.65 -8.58 -1.50
CA ALA A 52 2.58 -7.68 -1.86
C ALA A 52 2.99 -6.76 -3.00
N GLU A 53 4.17 -6.13 -2.95
CA GLU A 53 4.67 -5.29 -4.05
C GLU A 53 4.79 -6.09 -5.35
N TRP A 54 5.31 -7.32 -5.29
CA TRP A 54 5.40 -8.18 -6.47
C TRP A 54 4.03 -8.51 -7.06
N THR A 55 3.05 -8.82 -6.20
CA THR A 55 1.66 -9.08 -6.62
C THR A 55 1.05 -7.84 -7.29
N LEU A 56 1.21 -6.66 -6.69
CA LEU A 56 0.73 -5.39 -7.26
C LEU A 56 1.34 -5.12 -8.64
N LYS A 57 2.66 -5.30 -8.79
CA LYS A 57 3.37 -5.10 -10.06
C LYS A 57 2.93 -6.06 -11.16
N ARG A 58 2.46 -7.26 -10.81
CA ARG A 58 1.93 -8.22 -11.80
C ARG A 58 0.49 -7.95 -12.19
N SER A 59 -0.31 -7.39 -11.29
CA SER A 59 -1.75 -7.22 -11.52
C SER A 59 -2.13 -5.84 -12.07
N ILE A 60 -1.41 -4.78 -11.69
CA ILE A 60 -1.77 -3.39 -12.06
C ILE A 60 -0.83 -2.87 -13.14
N LYS A 61 -1.41 -2.50 -14.30
CA LYS A 61 -0.65 -2.09 -15.49
C LYS A 61 0.07 -0.74 -15.34
N ASP A 62 -0.61 0.28 -14.80
CA ASP A 62 -0.03 1.61 -14.53
C ASP A 62 0.15 1.79 -13.03
N LEU A 63 1.23 1.19 -12.51
CA LEU A 63 1.58 1.22 -11.08
C LEU A 63 2.90 1.95 -10.86
N THR A 64 2.88 2.91 -9.93
CA THR A 64 4.07 3.49 -9.34
C THR A 64 4.16 3.10 -7.87
N VAL A 65 5.28 2.50 -7.45
CA VAL A 65 5.55 2.20 -6.04
C VAL A 65 6.69 3.08 -5.54
N ARG A 66 6.48 3.75 -4.40
CA ARG A 66 7.48 4.58 -3.73
C ARG A 66 7.68 4.07 -2.31
N ARG A 67 8.91 3.65 -2.01
CA ARG A 67 9.30 3.17 -0.69
C ARG A 67 9.69 4.35 0.21
N PHE A 68 9.25 4.30 1.47
CA PHE A 68 9.52 5.32 2.50
C PHE A 68 10.33 4.69 3.65
N PRO A 69 11.67 4.60 3.51
CA PRO A 69 12.52 4.00 4.52
C PRO A 69 12.40 4.69 5.88
N GLY A 70 12.49 3.93 6.96
CA GLY A 70 12.41 4.41 8.33
C GLY A 70 11.00 4.83 8.77
N THR A 71 9.97 4.55 7.98
CA THR A 71 8.57 4.84 8.34
C THR A 71 7.70 3.58 8.26
N GLY A 72 6.56 3.59 8.94
CA GLY A 72 5.60 2.49 8.97
C GLY A 72 4.21 2.95 8.58
N HIS A 73 3.20 2.55 9.36
CA HIS A 73 1.80 2.89 9.11
C HIS A 73 1.54 4.41 8.95
N LEU A 74 2.20 5.25 9.75
CA LEU A 74 2.00 6.70 9.78
C LEU A 74 3.02 7.48 8.94
N LEU A 75 3.45 6.92 7.80
CA LEU A 75 4.48 7.54 6.95
C LEU A 75 4.19 9.01 6.56
N HIS A 76 2.91 9.35 6.38
CA HIS A 76 2.48 10.70 6.03
C HIS A 76 2.63 11.70 7.19
N GLY A 77 2.54 11.24 8.44
CA GLY A 77 2.76 12.09 9.62
C GLY A 77 4.24 12.25 9.97
N PHE A 78 5.06 11.23 9.70
CA PHE A 78 6.50 11.26 9.99
C PHE A 78 7.31 11.98 8.92
N ARG A 79 6.88 11.93 7.66
CA ARG A 79 7.58 12.56 6.53
C ARG A 79 6.59 13.26 5.58
N PRO A 80 5.88 14.29 6.07
CA PRO A 80 4.82 14.95 5.31
C PRO A 80 5.33 15.60 4.03
N GLU A 81 6.53 16.17 4.02
CA GLU A 81 7.13 16.79 2.84
C GLU A 81 7.39 15.74 1.76
N GLN A 82 8.10 14.66 2.09
CA GLN A 82 8.37 13.57 1.14
C GLN A 82 7.08 12.90 0.64
N TYR A 83 6.06 12.82 1.49
CA TYR A 83 4.75 12.33 1.09
C TYR A 83 4.13 13.20 -0.01
N LEU A 84 4.11 14.53 0.21
CA LEU A 84 3.59 15.49 -0.77
C LEU A 84 4.44 15.54 -2.05
N GLU A 85 5.77 15.44 -1.95
CA GLU A 85 6.69 15.38 -3.09
C GLU A 85 6.42 14.18 -4.02
N ASN A 86 5.83 13.10 -3.52
CA ASN A 86 5.43 11.96 -4.35
C ASN A 86 3.97 12.07 -4.82
N LEU A 87 3.09 12.60 -3.98
CA LEU A 87 1.66 12.71 -4.28
C LEU A 87 1.35 13.80 -5.31
N GLU A 88 1.92 14.99 -5.15
CA GLU A 88 1.61 16.14 -6.02
C GLU A 88 2.00 15.89 -7.49
N PRO A 89 3.21 15.42 -7.84
CA PRO A 89 3.57 15.19 -9.24
C PRO A 89 2.72 14.10 -9.87
N PHE A 90 2.35 13.07 -9.10
CA PHE A 90 1.47 12.02 -9.57
C PHE A 90 0.09 12.57 -9.92
N LEU A 91 -0.55 13.32 -9.01
CA LEU A 91 -1.86 13.93 -9.26
C LEU A 91 -1.83 14.94 -10.40
N ARG A 92 -0.76 15.74 -10.50
CA ARG A 92 -0.55 16.69 -11.59
C ARG A 92 -0.48 15.98 -12.95
N ARG A 93 0.29 14.89 -13.04
CA ARG A 93 0.35 14.02 -14.22
C ARG A 93 -1.03 13.53 -14.64
N LEU A 94 -1.86 13.11 -13.69
CA LEU A 94 -3.21 12.60 -13.98
C LEU A 94 -4.15 13.68 -14.49
N ARG A 95 -4.03 14.91 -13.98
CA ARG A 95 -4.84 16.04 -14.45
C ARG A 95 -4.47 16.47 -15.87
N GLU A 96 -3.20 16.36 -16.22
CA GLU A 96 -2.66 16.75 -17.53
C GLU A 96 -2.78 15.63 -18.58
N ALA A 97 -3.06 14.40 -18.15
CA ALA A 97 -3.33 13.30 -19.06
C ALA A 97 -4.59 13.60 -19.89
N PRO A 98 -4.55 13.41 -21.23
CA PRO A 98 -5.74 13.51 -22.05
C PRO A 98 -6.80 12.54 -21.51
N VAL A 99 -8.05 13.01 -21.38
CA VAL A 99 -9.18 12.10 -21.15
C VAL A 99 -9.27 11.21 -22.39
N GLY A 100 -8.91 9.93 -22.22
CA GLY A 100 -9.09 8.90 -23.24
C GLY A 100 -10.54 8.50 -23.40
#